data_AF-A0A8T4W4K5-F1
#
_entry.id   AF-A0A8T4W4K5-F1
#
_cell.length_a   1.000
_cell.length_b   1.000
_cell.length_c   1.000
_cell.angle_alpha   90.00
_cell.angle_beta   90.00
_cell.angle_gamma   90.00
#
_symmetry.space_group_name_H-M   'P 1'
#
loop_
_entity.id
_entity.type
_entity.pdbx_description
1 polymer ?
#
loop_
_entity_poly.entity_id
_entity_poly.type
_entity_poly.pdbx_seq_one_letter_code
_entity_poly.pdbx_strand_id
1 'polypeptide(L)' 'MDKKIHKKIDKNDESLTIDDIQKMIKKIQEENPDREVFFDGDEYAICSRKKEG' A
#
# COMPACT_ATOMS: atom_id res chain seq x y z
N MET A 1 11.81 -12.48 -1.07
CA MET A 1 10.52 -11.97 -0.55
C MET A 1 10.70 -10.49 -0.22
N ASP A 2 10.70 -9.61 -1.23
CA ASP A 2 11.02 -8.17 -1.08
C ASP A 2 9.78 -7.32 -0.70
N LYS A 3 8.90 -7.85 0.15
CA LYS A 3 7.74 -7.09 0.65
C LYS A 3 8.24 -5.99 1.59
N LYS A 4 7.90 -4.73 1.29
CA LYS A 4 8.13 -3.58 2.17
C LYS A 4 6.79 -3.00 2.58
N ILE A 5 6.61 -2.79 3.87
CA ILE A 5 5.46 -2.07 4.42
C ILE A 5 5.76 -0.57 4.33
N HIS A 6 4.86 0.20 3.72
CA HIS A 6 4.97 1.66 3.65
C HIS A 6 4.09 2.34 4.67
N LYS A 7 2.87 1.83 4.86
CA LYS A 7 1.91 2.41 5.81
C LYS A 7 0.99 1.35 6.37
N LYS A 8 0.86 1.31 7.70
CA LYS A 8 -0.19 0.55 8.38
C LYS A 8 -1.47 1.38 8.40
N ILE A 9 -2.59 0.74 8.12
CA ILE A 9 -3.92 1.34 8.22
C ILE A 9 -4.50 0.92 9.57
N ASP A 10 -5.29 1.78 10.20
CA ASP A 10 -6.08 1.39 11.37
C ASP A 10 -7.43 0.87 10.89
N LYS A 11 -7.74 -0.38 11.24
CA LYS A 11 -9.00 -1.06 10.89
C LYS A 11 -10.23 -0.45 11.56
N ASN A 12 -10.04 0.33 12.62
CA ASN A 12 -11.12 1.00 13.33
C ASN A 12 -11.30 2.45 12.87
N ASP A 13 -10.50 2.91 11.90
CA ASP A 13 -10.63 4.26 11.36
C ASP A 13 -11.80 4.33 10.38
N GLU A 14 -12.96 4.72 10.90
CA GLU A 14 -14.19 4.90 10.10
C GLU A 14 -14.10 6.09 9.13
N SER A 15 -13.11 6.97 9.28
CA SER A 15 -12.89 8.08 8.36
C SER A 15 -12.14 7.67 7.10
N LEU A 16 -11.51 6.49 7.13
CA LEU A 16 -10.65 6.03 6.07
C LEU A 16 -11.45 5.26 5.02
N THR A 17 -11.55 5.84 3.82
CA THR A 17 -12.32 5.24 2.73
C THR A 17 -11.45 4.43 1.79
N ILE A 18 -12.09 3.60 0.96
CA ILE A 18 -11.39 2.88 -0.12
C ILE A 18 -10.72 3.85 -1.10
N ASP A 19 -11.32 5.02 -1.35
CA ASP A 19 -10.74 6.06 -2.20
C ASP A 19 -9.44 6.63 -1.59
N ASP A 20 -9.40 6.81 -0.28
CA ASP A 20 -8.17 7.23 0.43
C ASP A 20 -7.07 6.17 0.30
N ILE A 21 -7.41 4.88 0.44
CA ILE A 21 -6.46 3.79 0.25
C ILE A 21 -5.91 3.80 -1.19
N GLN A 22 -6.77 3.97 -2.20
CA GLN A 22 -6.34 4.03 -3.60
C GLN A 22 -5.42 5.23 -3.87
N LYS A 23 -5.73 6.40 -3.32
CA LYS A 23 -4.87 7.59 -3.40
C LYS A 23 -3.50 7.35 -2.76
N MET A 24 -3.48 6.71 -1.58
CA MET A 24 -2.23 6.36 -0.91
C MET A 24 -1.40 5.36 -1.72
N ILE A 25 -2.02 4.32 -2.27
CA ILE A 25 -1.35 3.35 -3.15
C ILE A 25 -0.73 4.07 -4.35
N LYS A 26 -1.50 4.92 -5.04
CA LYS A 26 -1.03 5.64 -6.22
C LYS A 26 0.16 6.54 -5.89
N LYS A 27 0.09 7.31 -4.80
CA LYS A 27 1.19 8.17 -4.36
C LYS A 27 2.47 7.37 -4.09
N ILE A 28 2.36 6.27 -3.34
CA ILE A 28 3.50 5.41 -3.04
C ILE A 28 4.05 4.75 -4.32
N GLN A 29 3.18 4.42 -5.28
CA GLN A 29 3.54 3.84 -6.57
C GLN A 29 4.31 4.84 -7.46
N GLU A 30 3.94 6.13 -7.42
CA GLU A 30 4.67 7.21 -8.08
C GLU A 30 6.05 7.45 -7.45
N GLU A 31 6.16 7.32 -6.12
CA GLU A 31 7.44 7.40 -5.40
C GLU A 31 8.32 6.16 -5.58
N ASN A 32 7.75 5.01 -6.00
CA ASN A 32 8.44 3.73 -6.15
C ASN A 32 8.09 3.07 -7.51
N PRO A 33 8.54 3.64 -8.63
CA PRO A 33 8.16 3.15 -9.97
C PRO A 33 8.65 1.73 -10.28
N ASP A 34 9.72 1.29 -9.62
CA ASP A 34 10.31 -0.06 -9.71
C ASP A 34 9.56 -1.13 -8.91
N ARG A 35 8.55 -0.73 -8.13
CA ARG A 35 7.82 -1.60 -7.20
C ARG A 35 6.35 -1.64 -7.58
N GLU A 36 5.69 -2.74 -7.28
CA GLU A 36 4.23 -2.86 -7.33
C GLU A 36 3.67 -2.64 -5.93
N VAL A 37 2.85 -1.60 -5.78
CA VAL A 37 2.21 -1.21 -4.51
C VAL A 37 0.81 -1.80 -4.42
N PHE A 38 0.49 -2.42 -3.29
CA PHE A 38 -0.79 -3.09 -3.05
C PHE A 38 -1.21 -2.95 -1.59
N PHE A 39 -2.50 -3.11 -1.32
CA PHE A 39 -3.01 -3.23 0.05
C PHE A 39 -2.98 -4.69 0.50
N ASP A 40 -2.37 -4.95 1.64
CA ASP A 40 -2.29 -6.25 2.29
C ASP A 40 -3.38 -6.33 3.36
N GLY A 41 -4.38 -7.19 3.13
CA GLY A 41 -5.54 -7.33 4.02
C GLY A 41 -5.25 -8.08 5.32
N ASP A 42 -4.21 -8.92 5.35
CA ASP A 42 -3.80 -9.66 6.54
C ASP A 42 -3.08 -8.74 7.53
N GLU A 43 -2.15 -7.92 7.03
CA GLU A 43 -1.45 -6.93 7.86
C GLU A 43 -2.18 -5.59 7.98
N TYR A 44 -3.28 -5.43 7.23
CA TYR A 44 -4.05 -4.21 7.10
C TYR A 44 -3.14 -3.01 6.79
N ALA A 45 -2.31 -3.16 5.75
CA ALA A 45 -1.22 -2.23 5.45
C ALA A 45 -0.97 -2.09 3.95
N ILE A 46 -0.61 -0.88 3.51
CA ILE A 46 -0.12 -0.64 2.16
C ILE A 46 1.33 -1.10 2.09
N CYS A 47 1.56 -2.09 1.23
CA CYS A 47 2.82 -2.76 1.02
C CYS A 47 3.28 -2.57 -0.42
N SER A 48 4.55 -2.82 -0.70
CA SER A 48 5.01 -2.98 -2.07
C SER A 48 6.05 -4.08 -2.21
N ARG A 49 6.06 -4.71 -3.37
CA ARG A 49 7.06 -5.71 -3.77
C ARG A 49 7.81 -5.22 -4.99
N LYS A 50 9.06 -5.66 -5.20
CA LYS A 50 9.76 -5.36 -6.46
C LYS A 50 9.00 -5.96 -7.62
N LYS A 51 8.92 -5.24 -8.74
CA LYS A 51 8.47 -5.84 -10.00
C LYS A 51 9.52 -6.88 -10.39
N GLU A 52 9.12 -8.12 -10.58
CA GLU A 52 9.97 -9.08 -11.26
C GLU A 52 10.01 -8.62 -12.73
N GLY A 53 11.19 -8.14 -13.14
CA GLY A 53 11.46 -7.74 -14.52
C GLY A 53 11.79 -8.92 -15.40
#